data_AF-A0A8H3PEM5-F1
#
_entry.id   AF-A0A8H3PEM5-F1
#
_cell.length_a   1.000
_cell.length_b   1.000
_cell.length_c   1.000
_cell.angle_alpha   90.00
_cell.angle_beta   90.00
_cell.angle_gamma   90.00
#
_symmetry.space_group_name_H-M   'P 1'
#
loop_
_entity.id
_entity.type
_entity.pdbx_description
1 polymer ?
#
loop_
_entity_poly.entity_id
_entity_poly.type
_entity_poly.pdbx_seq_one_letter_code
_entity_poly.pdbx_strand_id
1 'polypeptide(L)'
;MAVEDGEVLAQALLRIGSRSDIPEGLSTFEAVPVKRAGQMQEASVLNGRLWHVADGPLQETRDAAVLPETLGPNQWSDAATQMWYYGYDTEKEIDKAFEQRKSMTEKSHL
;
A
#
# COMPACT_ATOMS: atom_id res chain seq x y z
N MET A 1 -4.65 5.64 -2.36
CA MET A 1 -5.06 4.44 -3.11
C MET A 1 -5.47 4.73 -4.54
N ALA A 2 -6.69 5.17 -4.86
CA ALA A 2 -7.13 5.25 -6.27
C ALA A 2 -6.23 6.12 -7.19
N VAL A 3 -5.61 7.17 -6.66
CA VAL A 3 -4.65 7.99 -7.39
C VAL A 3 -3.36 7.21 -7.70
N GLU A 4 -2.84 6.47 -6.73
CA GLU A 4 -1.69 5.56 -6.92
C GLU A 4 -2.04 4.51 -7.98
N ASP A 5 -3.23 3.89 -7.90
CA ASP A 5 -3.66 2.88 -8.88
C ASP A 5 -3.70 3.44 -10.31
N GLY A 6 -4.13 4.71 -10.46
CA GLY A 6 -4.10 5.40 -11.75
C GLY A 6 -2.69 5.59 -12.30
N GLU A 7 -1.72 5.92 -11.44
CA GLU A 7 -0.32 6.05 -11.82
C GLU A 7 0.30 4.70 -12.18
N VAL A 8 0.09 3.64 -11.38
CA VAL A 8 0.55 2.28 -11.71
C VAL A 8 0.01 1.85 -13.08
N LEU A 9 -1.28 2.08 -13.32
CA LEU A 9 -1.91 1.73 -14.58
C LEU A 9 -1.29 2.50 -15.75
N ALA A 10 -1.08 3.81 -15.60
CA ALA A 10 -0.43 4.63 -16.62
C ALA A 10 0.99 4.11 -16.95
N GLN A 11 1.80 3.81 -15.93
CA GLN A 11 3.14 3.26 -16.10
C GLN A 11 3.14 1.89 -16.78
N ALA A 12 2.19 1.02 -16.45
CA ALA A 12 2.03 -0.27 -17.13
C ALA A 12 1.65 -0.09 -18.60
N LEU A 13 0.75 0.84 -18.91
CA LEU A 13 0.33 1.13 -20.29
C LEU A 13 1.46 1.73 -21.14
N LEU A 14 2.33 2.58 -20.56
CA LEU A 14 3.50 3.15 -21.25
C LEU A 14 4.51 2.09 -21.73
N ARG A 15 4.52 0.91 -21.10
CA ARG A 15 5.42 -0.20 -21.42
C ARG A 15 4.84 -1.16 -22.48
N ILE A 16 3.59 -0.97 -22.88
CA ILE A 16 2.93 -1.78 -23.92
C ILE A 16 3.36 -1.25 -25.29
N GLY A 17 4.12 -2.04 -26.05
CA GLY A 17 4.50 -1.70 -27.42
C GLY A 17 3.48 -2.18 -28.46
N SER A 18 2.70 -3.21 -28.12
CA SER A 18 1.76 -3.87 -29.02
C SER A 18 0.59 -4.50 -28.27
N ARG A 19 -0.48 -4.86 -28.99
CA ARG A 19 -1.65 -5.51 -28.40
C ARG A 19 -1.33 -6.84 -27.69
N SER A 20 -0.29 -7.56 -28.12
CA SER A 20 0.12 -8.81 -27.48
C SER A 20 0.74 -8.58 -26.10
N ASP A 21 1.20 -7.38 -25.79
CA ASP A 21 1.85 -7.06 -24.50
C ASP A 21 0.81 -6.68 -23.43
N ILE A 22 -0.45 -6.44 -23.81
CA ILE A 22 -1.53 -6.02 -22.90
C ILE A 22 -1.73 -7.01 -21.75
N PRO A 23 -1.83 -8.34 -21.96
CA PRO A 23 -2.02 -9.28 -20.86
C PRO A 23 -0.86 -9.23 -19.85
N GLU A 24 0.37 -9.07 -20.35
CA GLU A 24 1.55 -8.96 -19.49
C GLU A 24 1.50 -7.64 -18.69
N GLY A 25 1.29 -6.51 -19.36
CA GLY A 25 1.22 -5.19 -18.74
C GLY A 25 0.15 -5.12 -17.65
N LEU A 26 -1.07 -5.60 -17.92
CA LEU A 26 -2.16 -5.61 -16.94
C LEU A 26 -1.89 -6.56 -15.78
N SER A 27 -1.34 -7.74 -16.03
CA SER A 27 -0.99 -8.66 -14.95
C SER A 27 0.13 -8.12 -14.05
N THR A 28 1.08 -7.34 -14.59
CA THR A 28 2.10 -6.68 -13.75
C THR A 28 1.48 -5.54 -12.95
N PHE A 29 0.60 -4.75 -13.59
CA PHE A 29 -0.19 -3.72 -12.90
C PHE A 29 -0.92 -4.30 -11.70
N GLU A 30 -1.73 -5.35 -11.85
CA GLU A 30 -2.58 -5.90 -10.79
C GLU A 30 -1.80 -6.28 -9.52
N ALA A 31 -0.56 -6.74 -9.65
CA ALA A 31 0.26 -7.18 -8.52
C ALA A 31 0.60 -6.05 -7.53
N VAL A 32 0.68 -4.79 -7.97
CA VAL A 32 1.10 -3.66 -7.13
C VAL A 32 -0.06 -3.10 -6.28
N PRO A 33 -1.20 -2.68 -6.86
CA PRO A 33 -2.34 -2.16 -6.11
C PRO A 33 -2.94 -3.17 -5.13
N VAL A 34 -3.04 -4.45 -5.50
CA VAL A 34 -3.66 -5.47 -4.63
C VAL A 34 -2.93 -5.56 -3.29
N LYS A 35 -1.59 -5.61 -3.33
CA LYS A 35 -0.78 -5.65 -2.12
C LYS A 35 -0.93 -4.36 -1.31
N ARG A 36 -0.80 -3.20 -1.96
CA ARG A 36 -0.84 -1.89 -1.28
C ARG A 36 -2.21 -1.61 -0.66
N ALA A 37 -3.29 -1.90 -1.39
CA ALA A 37 -4.66 -1.72 -0.91
C ALA A 37 -4.99 -2.66 0.25
N GLY A 38 -4.51 -3.91 0.21
CA GLY A 38 -4.65 -4.86 1.32
C GLY A 38 -4.01 -4.33 2.61
N GLN A 39 -2.76 -3.86 2.54
CA GLN A 39 -2.10 -3.26 3.70
C GLN A 39 -2.85 -2.03 4.23
N MET A 40 -3.41 -1.21 3.33
CA MET A 40 -4.18 -0.04 3.72
C MET A 40 -5.50 -0.39 4.42
N GLN A 41 -6.17 -1.42 3.91
CA GLN A 41 -7.39 -1.95 4.51
C GLN A 41 -7.11 -2.49 5.91
N GLU A 42 -6.05 -3.28 6.08
CA GLU A 42 -5.63 -3.82 7.38
C GLU A 42 -5.35 -2.70 8.39
N ALA A 43 -4.57 -1.68 7.99
CA ALA A 43 -4.31 -0.51 8.83
C ALA A 43 -5.61 0.22 9.22
N SER A 44 -6.55 0.35 8.29
CA SER A 44 -7.85 0.98 8.53
C SER A 44 -8.70 0.17 9.53
N VAL A 45 -8.69 -1.17 9.42
CA VAL A 45 -9.38 -2.06 10.36
C VAL A 45 -8.80 -1.94 11.77
N LEU A 46 -7.47 -1.90 11.91
CA LEU A 46 -6.80 -1.70 13.20
C LEU A 46 -7.17 -0.35 13.81
N ASN A 47 -7.17 0.71 13.00
CA ASN A 47 -7.63 2.03 13.45
C ASN A 47 -9.08 2.01 13.92
N GLY A 48 -9.95 1.33 13.18
CA GLY A 48 -11.35 1.16 13.55
C GLY A 48 -11.49 0.50 14.92
N ARG A 49 -10.75 -0.57 15.18
CA ARG A 49 -10.74 -1.27 16.47
C ARG A 49 -10.22 -0.42 17.62
N LEU A 50 -9.21 0.43 17.37
CA LEU A 50 -8.67 1.34 18.37
C LEU A 50 -9.70 2.40 18.82
N TRP A 51 -10.37 3.02 17.84
CA TRP A 51 -11.28 4.13 18.13
C TRP A 51 -12.68 3.70 18.56
N HIS A 52 -13.15 2.53 18.11
CA HIS A 52 -14.49 2.03 18.40
C HIS A 52 -14.48 0.96 19.50
N VAL A 53 -13.65 1.13 20.53
CA VAL A 53 -13.80 0.33 21.76
C VAL A 53 -15.02 0.82 22.54
N ALA A 54 -15.74 -0.10 23.19
CA ALA A 54 -16.88 0.25 24.03
C ALA A 54 -16.42 1.02 25.29
N ASP A 55 -17.31 1.85 25.84
CA ASP A 55 -17.06 2.58 27.07
C ASP A 55 -16.64 1.64 28.20
N GLY A 56 -15.63 2.06 28.97
CA GLY A 56 -15.09 1.30 30.08
C GLY A 56 -13.56 1.38 30.20
N PRO A 57 -12.94 0.54 31.04
CA PRO A 57 -11.53 0.70 31.42
C PRO A 57 -10.54 0.75 30.24
N LEU A 58 -10.83 0.01 29.16
CA LEU A 58 -9.98 0.01 27.96
C LEU A 58 -10.09 1.33 27.19
N GLN A 59 -11.29 1.89 27.09
CA GLN A 59 -11.53 3.19 26.46
C GLN A 59 -10.88 4.31 27.29
N GLU A 60 -11.04 4.30 28.61
CA GLU A 60 -10.38 5.25 29.52
C GLU A 60 -8.86 5.18 29.40
N THR A 61 -8.29 3.97 29.32
CA THR A 61 -6.84 3.77 29.15
C THR A 61 -6.35 4.33 27.82
N ARG A 62 -7.07 4.06 26.72
CA ARG A 62 -6.76 4.64 25.41
C ARG A 62 -6.79 6.16 25.48
N ASP A 63 -7.85 6.75 26.05
CA ASP A 63 -8.05 8.19 26.08
C ASP A 63 -7.01 8.91 26.95
N ALA A 64 -6.62 8.31 28.08
CA ALA A 64 -5.51 8.81 28.88
C ALA A 64 -4.17 8.78 28.13
N ALA A 65 -4.00 7.83 27.19
CA ALA A 65 -2.83 7.76 26.33
C ALA A 65 -2.89 8.73 25.14
N VAL A 66 -4.02 9.40 24.87
CA VAL A 66 -4.13 10.47 23.85
C VAL A 66 -3.58 11.79 24.44
N LEU A 67 -2.27 11.85 24.65
CA LEU A 67 -1.51 13.06 25.02
C LEU A 67 -0.28 13.17 24.12
N PRO A 68 0.32 14.37 24.01
CA PRO A 68 0.34 15.20 22.78
C PRO A 68 0.40 14.39 21.48
N GLU A 69 -0.20 14.95 20.43
CA GLU A 69 -0.58 14.33 19.15
C GLU A 69 0.39 13.29 18.56
N THR A 70 1.70 13.34 18.85
CA THR A 70 2.78 12.50 18.34
C THR A 70 3.14 11.25 19.17
N LEU A 71 2.65 11.08 20.41
CA LEU A 71 3.08 10.00 21.32
C LEU A 71 1.96 9.05 21.75
N GLY A 72 0.73 9.29 21.28
CA GLY A 72 -0.43 8.49 21.64
C GLY A 72 -0.59 7.20 20.84
N PRO A 73 -1.66 6.43 21.11
CA PRO A 73 -1.91 5.15 20.45
C PRO A 73 -2.36 5.30 18.98
N ASN A 74 -2.55 6.53 18.50
CA ASN A 74 -2.91 6.81 17.13
C ASN A 74 -1.76 6.46 16.18
N GLN A 75 -1.86 5.31 15.50
CA GLN A 75 -0.87 4.88 14.52
C GLN A 75 -0.60 5.95 13.44
N TRP A 76 -1.59 6.78 13.10
CA TRP A 76 -1.43 7.81 12.05
C TRP A 76 -0.62 9.02 12.49
N SER A 77 -0.35 9.15 13.79
CA SER A 77 0.53 10.16 14.34
C SER A 77 2.00 9.73 14.37
N ASP A 78 2.27 8.44 14.25
CA ASP A 78 3.63 7.91 14.21
C ASP A 78 4.31 8.28 12.88
N ALA A 79 5.53 8.83 12.98
CA ALA A 79 6.26 9.34 11.83
C ALA A 79 6.59 8.23 10.81
N ALA A 80 6.86 7.01 11.27
CA ALA A 80 7.15 5.89 10.38
C ALA A 80 5.89 5.48 9.59
N THR A 81 4.73 5.45 10.24
CA THR A 81 3.44 5.18 9.61
C THR A 81 3.04 6.27 8.63
N GLN A 82 3.26 7.54 8.98
CA GLN A 82 3.04 8.65 8.05
C GLN A 82 3.94 8.56 6.82
N MET A 83 5.23 8.25 7.00
CA MET A 83 6.16 8.06 5.88
C MET A 83 5.77 6.85 5.03
N TRP A 84 5.34 5.74 5.64
CA TRP A 84 4.85 4.57 4.91
C TRP A 84 3.55 4.86 4.14
N TYR A 85 2.68 5.73 4.65
CA TYR A 85 1.44 6.11 3.97
C TYR A 85 1.72 7.13 2.85
N TYR A 86 2.29 8.28 3.20
CA TYR A 86 2.43 9.44 2.30
C TYR A 86 3.72 9.45 1.48
N GLY A 87 4.75 8.72 1.89
CA GLY A 87 6.01 8.57 1.17
C GLY A 87 6.05 7.37 0.23
N TYR A 88 4.89 6.79 -0.11
CA TYR A 88 4.81 5.66 -1.03
C TYR A 88 5.17 6.10 -2.46
N ASP A 89 6.19 5.47 -3.02
CA ASP A 89 6.72 5.75 -4.35
C ASP A 89 6.13 4.74 -5.35
N THR A 90 5.01 5.12 -5.95
CA THR A 90 4.25 4.27 -6.86
C THR A 90 5.05 3.85 -8.08
N GLU A 91 5.75 4.81 -8.72
CA GLU A 91 6.57 4.58 -9.91
C GLU A 91 7.67 3.55 -9.64
N LYS A 92 8.37 3.68 -8.51
CA LYS A 92 9.40 2.72 -8.12
C LYS A 92 8.84 1.32 -7.89
N GLU A 93 7.65 1.18 -7.33
CA GLU A 93 7.07 -0.12 -7.04
C GLU A 93 6.61 -0.86 -8.30
N ILE A 94 6.06 -0.15 -9.29
CA ILE A 94 5.72 -0.75 -10.58
C ILE A 94 6.98 -1.11 -11.38
N ASP A 95 8.02 -0.29 -11.33
CA ASP A 95 9.32 -0.61 -11.95
C ASP A 95 9.90 -1.91 -11.40
N LYS A 96 9.93 -2.07 -10.07
CA LYS A 96 10.35 -3.31 -9.42
C LYS A 96 9.51 -4.51 -9.84
N ALA A 97 8.20 -4.35 -9.97
CA ALA A 97 7.33 -5.46 -10.39
C ALA A 97 7.67 -5.94 -11.81
N PHE A 98 7.97 -5.02 -12.72
CA PHE A 98 8.45 -5.37 -14.06
C PHE A 98 9.84 -6.04 -14.04
N GLU A 99 10.78 -5.57 -13.23
CA GLU A 99 12.11 -6.17 -13.09
C GLU A 99 12.04 -7.61 -12.54
N GLN A 100 11.24 -7.82 -11.50
CA GLN A 100 11.03 -9.14 -10.90
C GLN A 100 10.47 -10.13 -11.91
N ARG A 101 9.48 -9.71 -12.70
CA ARG A 101 8.91 -10.56 -13.75
C ARG A 101 9.94 -10.94 -14.82
N LYS A 102 10.72 -9.97 -15.32
CA LYS A 102 11.80 -10.26 -16.28
C LYS A 102 12.77 -11.32 -15.74
N SER A 103 13.18 -11.18 -14.48
CA SER A 103 14.09 -12.14 -13.84
C SER A 103 13.49 -13.55 -13.69
N MET A 104 12.17 -13.68 -13.52
CA MET A 104 11.48 -14.97 -13.45
C MET A 104 11.41 -15.65 -14.81
N THR A 105 11.15 -14.89 -15.87
CA THR A 105 11.14 -15.39 -17.25
C THR A 105 12.52 -15.91 -17.64
N GLU A 106 13.59 -15.16 -17.37
CA GLU A 106 14.96 -15.56 -17.68
C GLU A 106 15.38 -16.86 -16.97
N LYS A 107 14.99 -17.04 -15.70
CA LYS A 107 15.28 -18.26 -14.94
C LYS A 107 14.46 -19.47 -15.37
N SER A 108 13.28 -19.27 -15.95
CA SER A 108 12.44 -20.36 -16.46
C SER A 108 12.94 -20.94 -17.78
N HIS A 109 13.89 -20.28 -18.44
CA HIS A 109 14.50 -20.72 -19.70
C HIS A 109 15.90 -21.32 -19.55
N LEU A 110 16.37 -21.48 -18.31
CA LEU A 110 17.59 -22.19 -17.92
C LEU A 110 17.22 -23.53 -17.27
#